data_AF-A0A821RXN2-F1
#
_entry.id   AF-A0A821RXN2-F1
#
_cell.length_a   1.000
_cell.length_b   1.000
_cell.length_c   1.000
_cell.angle_alpha   90.00
_cell.angle_beta   90.00
_cell.angle_gamma   90.00
#
_symmetry.space_group_name_H-M   'P 1'
#
loop_
_entity.id
_entity.type
_entity.pdbx_description
1 polymer ?
#
loop_
_entity_poly.entity_id
_entity_poly.type
_entity_poly.pdbx_seq_one_letter_code
_entity_poly.pdbx_strand_id
1 'polypeptide(L)'
;DCDNADYLRVIGAGLGRTDTSSLKAALELLGFGPCHHMSELFDKPDRSLQFIRAFDGDKVDFHELMKGYGSTVDSPTSDFYKEIHKAYPKAKIVLTVRDSGEKWFESFQNTVGPVSVDNYYYFAVYLI
;
A
#
# COMPACT_ATOMS: atom_id res chain seq x y z
N ASP A 1 -17.19 -12.76 -13.55
CA ASP A 1 -17.28 -11.34 -13.95
C ASP A 1 -16.03 -10.60 -13.54
N CYS A 2 -15.09 -10.51 -14.47
CA CYS A 2 -13.76 -9.90 -14.31
C CYS A 2 -13.64 -8.55 -15.02
N ASP A 3 -14.78 -7.94 -15.36
CA ASP A 3 -14.87 -6.61 -15.94
C ASP A 3 -15.56 -5.65 -14.98
N ASN A 4 -14.99 -4.44 -14.89
CA ASN A 4 -15.54 -3.18 -14.36
C ASN A 4 -15.37 -2.87 -12.86
N ALA A 5 -14.41 -1.99 -12.57
CA ALA A 5 -14.38 -0.94 -11.54
C ALA A 5 -14.65 -1.27 -10.04
N ASP A 6 -15.23 -2.42 -9.71
CA ASP A 6 -15.58 -2.91 -8.37
C ASP A 6 -14.51 -3.90 -7.83
N TYR A 7 -13.32 -3.92 -8.45
CA TYR A 7 -12.26 -4.86 -8.13
C TYR A 7 -11.30 -4.28 -7.09
N LEU A 8 -11.74 -4.26 -5.83
CA LEU A 8 -10.91 -4.23 -4.62
C LEU A 8 -11.76 -4.73 -3.46
N ARG A 9 -11.32 -5.78 -2.77
CA ARG A 9 -12.12 -6.46 -1.72
C ARG A 9 -11.58 -6.24 -0.32
N VAL A 10 -10.27 -6.05 -0.18
CA VAL A 10 -9.61 -5.87 1.12
C VAL A 10 -8.64 -4.68 1.06
N ILE A 11 -8.75 -3.79 2.04
CA ILE A 11 -7.87 -2.64 2.25
C ILE A 11 -7.12 -2.83 3.57
N GLY A 12 -5.80 -2.98 3.50
CA GLY A 12 -4.90 -3.02 4.63
C GLY A 12 -4.56 -1.61 5.08
N ALA A 13 -5.04 -1.23 6.27
CA ALA A 13 -4.75 0.06 6.90
C ALA A 13 -3.57 0.00 7.89
N GLY A 14 -2.95 -1.18 8.04
CA GLY A 14 -1.78 -1.35 8.90
C GLY A 14 -0.53 -0.72 8.31
N LEU A 15 0.25 -0.05 9.16
CA LEU A 15 1.53 0.54 8.79
C LEU A 15 2.52 -0.53 8.31
N GLY A 16 3.50 -0.12 7.52
CA GLY A 16 4.69 -0.93 7.29
C GLY A 16 5.28 -1.42 8.61
N ARG A 17 5.79 -2.65 8.60
CA ARG A 17 6.32 -3.36 9.79
C ARG A 17 5.26 -3.79 10.80
N THR A 18 4.02 -3.97 10.36
CA THR A 18 2.95 -4.68 11.11
C THR A 18 2.56 -5.99 10.41
N ASP A 19 3.57 -6.73 9.91
CA ASP A 19 3.42 -8.01 9.19
C ASP A 19 2.64 -7.93 7.86
N THR A 20 2.75 -6.79 7.16
CA THR A 20 2.11 -6.54 5.86
C THR A 20 2.49 -7.56 4.78
N SER A 21 3.74 -8.04 4.77
CA SER A 21 4.19 -9.05 3.80
C SER A 21 3.56 -10.43 4.07
N SER A 22 3.40 -10.82 5.33
CA SER A 22 2.67 -12.04 5.72
C SER A 22 1.19 -11.91 5.37
N LEU A 23 0.58 -10.73 5.60
CA LEU A 23 -0.80 -10.46 5.22
C LEU A 23 -0.99 -10.49 3.70
N LYS A 24 -0.06 -9.93 2.92
CA LYS A 24 -0.06 -10.02 1.45
C LYS A 24 -0.16 -11.47 1.00
N ALA A 25 0.76 -12.32 1.49
CA ALA A 25 0.80 -13.73 1.13
C ALA A 25 -0.50 -14.46 1.50
N ALA A 26 -1.04 -14.20 2.71
CA ALA A 26 -2.30 -14.79 3.14
C ALA A 26 -3.49 -14.36 2.25
N LEU A 27 -3.58 -13.08 1.89
CA LEU A 27 -4.64 -12.57 1.01
C LEU A 27 -4.57 -13.19 -0.38
N GLU A 28 -3.37 -13.32 -0.94
CA GLU A 28 -3.18 -13.96 -2.24
C GLU A 28 -3.57 -15.44 -2.20
N LEU A 29 -3.15 -16.18 -1.16
CA LEU A 29 -3.54 -17.58 -0.95
C LEU A 29 -5.05 -17.77 -0.81
N LEU A 30 -5.74 -16.84 -0.15
CA LEU A 30 -7.19 -16.88 0.07
C LEU A 30 -8.00 -16.38 -1.15
N GLY A 31 -7.34 -16.07 -2.27
CA GLY A 31 -8.01 -15.64 -3.51
C GLY A 31 -8.47 -14.19 -3.47
N PHE A 32 -7.86 -13.34 -2.63
CA PHE A 32 -8.01 -11.88 -2.65
C PHE A 32 -6.92 -11.18 -3.48
N GLY A 33 -6.00 -11.93 -4.07
CA GLY A 33 -4.95 -11.37 -4.92
C GLY A 33 -5.42 -10.85 -6.30
N PRO A 34 -4.54 -10.19 -7.06
CA PRO A 34 -3.20 -9.74 -6.65
C PRO A 34 -3.26 -8.71 -5.51
N CYS A 35 -2.30 -8.70 -4.60
CA CYS A 35 -2.29 -7.78 -3.46
C CYS A 35 -1.21 -6.69 -3.62
N HIS A 36 -1.63 -5.42 -3.67
CA HIS A 36 -0.69 -4.30 -3.72
C HIS A 36 0.12 -4.21 -2.42
N HIS A 37 1.42 -3.91 -2.53
CA HIS A 37 2.35 -3.73 -1.41
C HIS A 37 3.49 -2.79 -1.86
N MET A 38 4.09 -2.03 -0.93
CA MET A 38 5.26 -1.15 -1.20
C MET A 38 6.32 -1.78 -2.10
N SER A 39 6.66 -3.05 -1.86
CA SER A 39 7.69 -3.79 -2.59
C SER A 39 7.43 -3.90 -4.09
N GLU A 40 6.19 -3.70 -4.54
CA GLU A 40 5.83 -3.79 -5.95
C GLU A 40 6.02 -2.48 -6.72
N LEU A 41 6.36 -1.39 -6.03
CA LEU A 41 6.58 -0.06 -6.62
C LEU A 41 7.99 0.13 -7.17
N PHE A 42 8.95 -0.70 -6.75
CA PHE A 42 10.34 -0.63 -7.23
C PHE A 42 10.43 -0.77 -8.76
N ASP A 43 9.54 -1.54 -9.37
CA ASP A 43 9.51 -1.76 -10.82
C ASP A 43 8.34 -1.04 -11.53
N LYS A 44 7.70 -0.06 -10.89
CA LYS A 44 6.50 0.63 -11.42
C LYS A 44 6.58 2.16 -11.28
N PRO A 45 7.51 2.85 -11.98
CA PRO A 45 7.75 4.28 -11.81
C PRO A 45 6.52 5.17 -12.04
N ASP A 46 5.71 4.89 -13.06
CA ASP A 46 4.48 5.66 -13.34
C ASP A 46 3.50 5.64 -12.16
N ARG A 47 3.41 4.50 -11.47
CA ARG A 47 2.55 4.33 -10.30
C ARG A 47 3.14 5.02 -9.08
N SER A 48 4.46 4.92 -8.90
CA SER A 48 5.18 5.64 -7.85
C SER A 48 4.96 7.16 -7.97
N LEU A 49 5.04 7.71 -9.19
CA LEU A 49 4.74 9.12 -9.45
C LEU A 49 3.31 9.52 -9.10
N GLN A 50 2.32 8.66 -9.35
CA GLN A 50 0.94 8.94 -8.95
C GLN A 50 0.77 8.95 -7.42
N PHE A 51 1.44 8.06 -6.69
CA PHE A 51 1.42 8.12 -5.22
C PHE A 51 2.14 9.34 -4.66
N ILE A 52 3.25 9.77 -5.27
CA ILE A 52 3.92 11.03 -4.91
C ILE A 52 2.95 12.21 -5.06
N ARG A 53 2.28 12.32 -6.20
CA ARG A 53 1.24 13.35 -6.42
C ARG A 53 0.14 13.30 -5.36
N ALA A 54 -0.32 12.10 -5.00
CA ALA A 54 -1.31 11.93 -3.94
C ALA A 54 -0.81 12.47 -2.58
N PHE A 55 0.46 12.22 -2.24
CA PHE A 55 1.07 12.76 -1.01
C PHE A 55 1.27 14.28 -1.06
N ASP A 56 1.55 14.84 -2.23
CA ASP A 56 1.65 16.30 -2.44
C ASP A 56 0.27 17.00 -2.42
N GLY A 57 -0.82 16.25 -2.31
CA GLY A 57 -2.18 16.76 -2.22
C GLY A 57 -2.87 16.97 -3.58
N ASP A 58 -2.27 16.51 -4.66
CA ASP A 58 -2.91 16.52 -5.97
C ASP A 58 -4.12 15.58 -6.00
N LYS A 59 -5.10 15.92 -6.85
CA LYS A 59 -6.22 15.02 -7.12
C LYS A 59 -5.74 13.86 -7.98
N VAL A 60 -5.78 12.66 -7.40
CA VAL A 60 -5.51 11.38 -8.07
C VAL A 60 -6.76 10.52 -8.16
N ASP A 61 -6.80 9.64 -9.15
CA ASP A 61 -7.87 8.64 -9.29
C ASP A 61 -7.48 7.33 -8.59
N PHE A 62 -8.11 7.07 -7.45
CA PHE A 62 -7.87 5.85 -6.68
C PHE A 62 -8.40 4.59 -7.39
N HIS A 63 -9.33 4.71 -8.34
CA HIS A 63 -9.73 3.56 -9.16
C HIS A 63 -8.61 3.12 -10.10
N GLU A 64 -7.93 4.08 -10.76
CA GLU A 64 -6.77 3.76 -11.60
C GLU A 64 -5.57 3.30 -10.77
N LEU A 65 -5.32 3.94 -9.62
CA LEU A 65 -4.29 3.47 -8.69
C LEU A 65 -4.57 2.03 -8.22
N MET A 66 -5.81 1.60 -7.98
CA MET A 66 -6.09 0.23 -7.49
C MET A 66 -6.39 -0.78 -8.61
N LYS A 67 -6.39 -0.36 -9.87
CA LYS A 67 -6.66 -1.24 -11.02
C LYS A 67 -5.73 -2.44 -11.05
N GLY A 68 -6.33 -3.62 -11.22
CA GLY A 68 -5.63 -4.90 -11.27
C GLY A 68 -5.37 -5.56 -9.90
N TYR A 69 -5.72 -4.89 -8.79
CA TYR A 69 -5.49 -5.41 -7.44
C TYR A 69 -6.77 -5.83 -6.75
N GLY A 70 -6.80 -7.06 -6.22
CA GLY A 70 -7.93 -7.56 -5.44
C GLY A 70 -7.86 -7.15 -3.97
N SER A 71 -6.67 -6.80 -3.49
CA SER A 71 -6.41 -6.31 -2.14
C SER A 71 -5.21 -5.37 -2.11
N THR A 72 -5.04 -4.66 -1.00
CA THR A 72 -3.90 -3.77 -0.78
C THR A 72 -3.43 -3.79 0.67
N VAL A 73 -2.13 -3.64 0.92
CA VAL A 73 -1.50 -3.55 2.24
C VAL A 73 -0.26 -2.66 2.16
N ASP A 74 0.27 -2.25 3.32
CA ASP A 74 1.49 -1.42 3.43
C ASP A 74 1.34 -0.02 2.80
N SER A 75 2.34 0.82 3.05
CA SER A 75 2.49 2.12 2.39
C SER A 75 2.73 1.93 0.89
N PRO A 76 2.31 2.85 0.01
CA PRO A 76 1.56 4.09 0.27
C PRO A 76 0.06 3.89 0.50
N THR A 77 -0.47 2.71 0.21
CA THR A 77 -1.91 2.45 0.22
C THR A 77 -2.54 2.46 1.61
N SER A 78 -1.81 2.05 2.65
CA SER A 78 -2.26 2.18 4.04
C SER A 78 -2.44 3.63 4.46
N ASP A 79 -1.67 4.56 3.89
CA ASP A 79 -1.74 5.99 4.19
C ASP A 79 -3.01 6.63 3.60
N PHE A 80 -3.51 6.07 2.49
CA PHE A 80 -4.71 6.51 1.77
C PHE A 80 -5.93 5.59 1.97
N TYR A 81 -5.98 4.79 3.05
CA TYR A 81 -7.03 3.78 3.21
C TYR A 81 -8.46 4.37 3.20
N LYS A 82 -8.64 5.63 3.63
CA LYS A 82 -9.95 6.29 3.65
C LYS A 82 -10.38 6.71 2.26
N GLU A 83 -9.47 7.27 1.49
CA GLU A 83 -9.66 7.71 0.11
C GLU A 83 -9.93 6.50 -0.79
N ILE A 84 -9.16 5.43 -0.59
CA ILE A 84 -9.37 4.14 -1.28
C ILE A 84 -10.73 3.56 -0.88
N HIS A 85 -11.10 3.56 0.41
CA HIS A 85 -12.42 3.06 0.82
C HIS A 85 -13.58 3.91 0.28
N LYS A 86 -13.38 5.22 0.11
CA LYS A 86 -14.37 6.08 -0.55
C LYS A 86 -14.58 5.69 -2.01
N ALA A 87 -13.52 5.30 -2.72
CA ALA A 87 -13.62 4.77 -4.09
C ALA A 87 -14.21 3.33 -4.11
N TYR A 88 -13.88 2.51 -3.11
CA TYR A 88 -14.30 1.11 -2.99
C TYR A 88 -15.10 0.86 -1.69
N PRO A 89 -16.35 1.34 -1.59
CA PRO A 89 -17.12 1.32 -0.34
C PRO A 89 -17.52 -0.09 0.11
N LYS A 90 -17.47 -1.09 -0.77
CA LYS A 90 -17.74 -2.49 -0.42
C LYS A 90 -16.52 -3.21 0.14
N ALA A 91 -15.31 -2.69 -0.08
CA ALA A 91 -14.08 -3.31 0.40
C ALA A 91 -14.02 -3.31 1.93
N LYS A 92 -13.56 -4.40 2.52
CA LYS A 92 -13.36 -4.52 3.96
C LYS A 92 -12.01 -3.94 4.35
N ILE A 93 -11.95 -3.27 5.48
CA ILE A 93 -10.70 -2.73 6.03
C ILE A 93 -10.14 -3.71 7.06
N VAL A 94 -8.85 -4.04 6.93
CA VAL A 94 -8.07 -4.82 7.89
C VAL A 94 -6.99 -3.92 8.47
N LEU A 95 -6.97 -3.76 9.79
CA LEU A 95 -5.93 -3.03 10.50
C LEU A 95 -5.04 -4.03 11.24
N THR A 96 -3.83 -4.25 10.74
CA THR A 96 -2.78 -4.97 11.48
C THR A 96 -2.12 -4.02 12.47
N VAL A 97 -1.90 -4.52 13.69
CA VAL A 97 -1.27 -3.79 14.79
C VAL A 97 -0.13 -4.62 15.36
N ARG A 98 0.75 -3.98 16.12
CA ARG A 98 1.85 -4.62 16.84
C ARG A 98 1.67 -4.43 18.35
N ASP A 99 2.33 -5.26 19.16
CA ASP A 99 2.16 -5.25 20.62
C ASP A 99 2.39 -3.87 21.26
N SER A 100 3.32 -3.07 20.72
CA SER A 100 3.58 -1.70 21.19
C SER A 100 4.18 -0.81 20.09
N GLY A 101 4.10 0.50 20.30
CA GLY A 101 4.70 1.50 19.43
C GLY A 101 6.23 1.41 19.41
N GLU A 102 6.86 1.08 20.52
CA GLU A 102 8.31 0.93 20.65
C GLU A 102 8.81 -0.26 19.82
N LYS A 103 8.15 -1.43 19.91
CA LYS A 103 8.51 -2.60 19.11
C LYS A 103 8.30 -2.36 17.61
N TRP A 104 7.24 -1.63 17.25
CA TRP A 104 7.04 -1.20 15.87
C TRP A 104 8.17 -0.28 15.41
N PHE A 105 8.50 0.74 16.20
CA PHE A 105 9.51 1.74 15.86
C PHE A 105 10.90 1.11 15.74
N GLU A 106 11.27 0.21 16.66
CA GLU A 106 12.51 -0.57 16.57
C GLU A 106 12.57 -1.38 15.27
N SER A 107 11.48 -2.09 14.93
CA SER A 107 11.40 -2.85 13.67
C SER A 107 11.48 -1.95 12.43
N PHE A 108 10.86 -0.77 12.49
CA PHE A 108 10.90 0.25 11.45
C PHE A 108 12.32 0.79 11.27
N GLN A 109 13.00 1.23 12.34
CA GLN A 109 14.37 1.74 12.29
C GLN A 109 15.38 0.70 11.80
N ASN A 110 15.15 -0.58 12.05
CA ASN A 110 16.06 -1.64 11.58
C ASN A 110 15.86 -2.01 10.11
N THR A 111 14.85 -1.46 9.42
CA THR A 111 14.53 -1.88 8.04
C THR A 111 14.18 -0.72 7.12
N VAL A 112 13.12 0.02 7.42
CA VAL A 112 12.57 1.07 6.56
C VAL A 112 13.15 2.44 6.91
N GLY A 113 13.47 2.67 8.19
CA GLY A 113 14.06 3.93 8.67
C GLY A 113 15.28 4.41 7.88
N PRO A 114 16.32 3.59 7.67
CA PRO A 114 17.54 3.98 6.95
C PRO A 114 17.28 4.30 5.47
N VAL A 115 16.26 3.66 4.91
CA VAL A 115 15.81 3.82 3.52
C VAL A 115 14.90 5.05 3.38
N SER A 116 14.22 5.48 4.45
CA SER A 116 13.21 6.55 4.43
C SER A 116 13.79 7.96 4.57
N VAL A 117 14.90 8.11 5.31
CA VAL A 117 15.46 9.44 5.64
C VAL A 117 16.19 10.11 4.47
N ASP A 118 16.74 9.33 3.53
CA ASP A 118 17.50 9.89 2.40
C ASP A 118 16.73 9.86 1.07
N ASN A 119 15.57 9.18 1.02
CA ASN A 119 15.39 8.34 -0.15
C ASN A 119 13.95 7.98 -0.57
N TYR A 120 12.88 8.42 0.09
CA TYR A 120 11.51 8.16 -0.43
C TYR A 120 11.31 8.80 -1.83
N TYR A 121 11.87 10.00 -2.03
CA TYR A 121 11.92 10.68 -3.33
C TYR A 121 12.99 10.10 -4.28
N TYR A 122 14.16 9.70 -3.79
CA TYR A 122 15.24 9.15 -4.63
C TYR A 122 14.98 7.69 -5.08
N PHE A 123 14.41 6.83 -4.22
CA PHE A 123 14.01 5.46 -4.59
C PHE A 123 12.86 5.42 -5.60
N ALA A 124 11.95 6.40 -5.55
CA ALA A 124 10.78 6.43 -6.43
C ALA A 124 11.01 7.13 -7.78
N VAL A 125 12.04 7.99 -7.90
CA VAL A 125 12.22 8.89 -9.05
C VAL A 125 13.60 8.79 -9.74
N TYR A 126 14.66 8.35 -9.05
CA TYR A 126 16.04 8.53 -9.53
C TYR A 126 16.87 7.24 -9.75
N LEU A 127 16.26 6.04 -9.67
CA LEU A 127 16.90 4.78 -10.09
C LEU A 127 16.37 4.28 -11.46
N ILE A 128 16.31 5.20 -12.43
CA ILE A 128 16.29 4.91 -13.87
C ILE A 128 17.55 5.52 -14.48
#